data_AF-A0A7C3N880-F1
#
_entry.id   AF-A0A7C3N880-F1
#
_cell.length_a   1.000
_cell.length_b   1.000
_cell.length_c   1.000
_cell.angle_alpha   90.00
_cell.angle_beta   90.00
_cell.angle_gamma   90.00
#
_symmetry.space_group_name_H-M   'P 1'
#
loop_
_entity.id
_entity.type
_entity.pdbx_description
1 polymer ?
#
loop_
_entity_poly.entity_id
_entity_poly.type
_entity_poly.pdbx_seq_one_letter_code
_entity_poly.pdbx_strand_id
1 'polypeptide(L)'
;MPRNPDIPKVTQQYLHCSDLENEPIKIDSKRWFEWLEHEQTRSFAFEGYNGYFTARKESKARGTEYWYAYRWLNGKTKKLYLGASSSLTKDKLNEVARKLSRSVRPDAQGLTAVRVSGD
;
A
#
# COMPACT_ATOMS: atom_id res chain seq x y z
N MET A 1 -10.27 -8.57 -2.07
CA MET A 1 -9.14 -8.82 -2.99
C MET A 1 -8.51 -10.14 -2.59
N PRO A 2 -8.32 -11.09 -3.52
CA PRO A 2 -7.59 -12.31 -3.18
C PRO A 2 -6.18 -11.92 -2.71
N ARG A 3 -5.76 -12.40 -1.53
CA ARG A 3 -4.36 -12.32 -1.13
C ARG A 3 -3.60 -13.20 -2.10
N ASN A 4 -2.79 -12.60 -2.99
CA ASN A 4 -1.78 -13.38 -3.69
C ASN A 4 -0.78 -13.84 -2.63
N PRO A 5 -0.67 -15.16 -2.33
CA PRO A 5 0.16 -15.63 -1.22
C PRO A 5 1.64 -15.34 -1.45
N ASP A 6 2.04 -15.16 -2.72
CA ASP A 6 3.42 -14.95 -3.14
C ASP A 6 3.83 -13.48 -3.36
N ILE A 7 3.03 -12.52 -2.88
CA ILE A 7 3.42 -11.11 -3.00
C ILE A 7 4.62 -10.81 -2.08
N PRO A 8 5.71 -10.22 -2.59
CA PRO A 8 6.85 -9.78 -1.77
C PRO A 8 6.38 -8.84 -0.66
N LYS A 9 6.91 -9.00 0.56
CA LYS A 9 6.43 -8.29 1.75
C LYS A 9 7.53 -7.45 2.37
N VAL A 10 7.21 -6.19 2.63
CA VAL A 10 8.03 -5.28 3.39
C VAL A 10 7.54 -5.25 4.82
N THR A 11 8.35 -5.74 5.76
CA THR A 11 8.08 -5.70 7.20
C THR A 11 9.21 -4.97 7.90
N GLN A 12 8.86 -4.14 8.90
CA GLN A 12 9.80 -3.25 9.61
C GLN A 12 10.52 -2.27 8.66
N GLN A 13 11.58 -2.71 7.98
CA GLN A 13 12.38 -1.96 7.01
C GLN A 13 12.97 -2.86 5.90
N TYR A 14 12.50 -4.09 5.75
CA TYR A 14 13.10 -5.09 4.89
C TYR A 14 12.06 -5.73 3.99
N LEU A 15 12.39 -5.83 2.70
CA LEU A 15 11.64 -6.61 1.73
C LEU A 15 12.07 -8.06 1.80
N HIS A 16 11.09 -8.94 1.99
CA HIS A 16 11.18 -10.39 1.95
C HIS A 16 10.48 -10.88 0.68
N CYS A 17 11.21 -11.58 -0.18
CA CYS A 17 10.67 -12.23 -1.38
C CYS A 17 10.75 -13.75 -1.19
N SER A 18 9.69 -14.49 -1.52
CA SER A 18 9.69 -15.95 -1.42
C SER A 18 10.76 -16.62 -2.30
N ASP A 19 11.11 -15.95 -3.40
CA ASP A 19 12.00 -16.45 -4.46
C ASP A 19 13.48 -16.02 -4.28
N LEU A 20 13.78 -15.15 -3.29
CA LEU A 20 15.15 -14.72 -3.02
C LEU A 20 15.75 -15.57 -1.90
N GLU A 21 16.48 -16.61 -2.28
CA GLU A 21 17.34 -17.39 -1.37
C GLU A 21 18.49 -16.56 -0.74
N ASN A 22 18.61 -15.25 -1.02
CA ASN A 22 19.70 -14.42 -0.51
C ASN A 22 19.25 -13.03 -0.05
N GLU A 23 19.13 -12.92 1.28
CA GLU A 23 19.20 -11.73 2.13
C GLU A 23 18.07 -10.68 1.96
N PRO A 24 17.41 -10.28 3.07
CA PRO A 24 16.36 -9.26 3.02
C PRO A 24 16.89 -7.92 2.48
N ILE A 25 16.13 -7.32 1.57
CA ILE A 25 16.52 -6.04 0.95
C ILE A 25 16.06 -4.88 1.83
N LYS A 26 16.99 -4.08 2.35
CA LYS A 26 16.66 -2.91 3.18
C LYS A 26 16.02 -1.79 2.35
N ILE A 27 14.93 -1.18 2.81
CA ILE A 27 14.32 0.02 2.20
C ILE A 27 15.36 1.15 2.15
N ASP A 28 15.27 2.01 1.14
CA ASP A 28 16.19 3.12 0.85
C ASP A 28 17.61 2.68 0.42
N SER A 29 17.88 1.37 0.31
CA SER A 29 19.14 0.87 -0.24
C SER A 29 19.15 0.89 -1.77
N LYS A 30 20.34 0.82 -2.38
CA LYS A 30 20.48 0.67 -3.83
C LYS A 30 19.72 -0.56 -4.35
N ARG A 31 19.85 -1.71 -3.67
CA ARG A 31 19.15 -2.96 -4.01
C ARG A 31 17.63 -2.81 -3.97
N TRP A 32 17.10 -1.97 -3.07
CA TRP A 32 15.67 -1.68 -3.01
C TRP A 32 15.18 -0.97 -4.26
N PHE A 33 15.88 0.09 -4.70
CA PHE A 33 15.51 0.81 -5.91
C PHE A 33 15.71 -0.03 -7.19
N GLU A 34 16.78 -0.82 -7.25
CA GLU A 34 17.02 -1.78 -8.34
C GLU A 34 15.88 -2.81 -8.42
N TRP A 35 15.45 -3.34 -7.27
CA TRP A 35 14.33 -4.27 -7.21
C TRP A 35 13.01 -3.61 -7.65
N LEU A 36 12.76 -2.35 -7.26
CA LEU A 36 11.56 -1.62 -7.67
C LEU A 36 11.52 -1.34 -9.18
N GLU A 37 12.66 -1.02 -9.78
CA GLU A 37 12.75 -0.74 -11.23
C GLU A 37 12.67 -2.01 -12.08
N HIS A 38 12.98 -3.18 -11.52
CA HIS A 38 12.96 -4.44 -12.25
C HIS A 38 11.60 -4.72 -12.93
N GLU A 39 11.64 -5.23 -14.17
CA GLU A 39 10.45 -5.40 -15.02
C GLU A 39 9.48 -6.46 -14.48
N GLN A 40 10.00 -7.47 -13.77
CA GLN A 40 9.17 -8.50 -13.13
C GLN A 40 8.52 -8.00 -11.85
N THR A 41 9.02 -6.90 -11.27
CA THR A 41 8.48 -6.33 -10.05
C THR A 41 7.23 -5.50 -10.35
N ARG A 42 6.06 -6.06 -10.01
CA ARG A 42 4.77 -5.42 -10.25
C ARG A 42 4.00 -5.03 -8.99
N SER A 43 4.32 -5.62 -7.84
CA SER A 43 3.67 -5.28 -6.58
C SER A 43 4.44 -5.77 -5.36
N PHE A 44 4.26 -5.10 -4.22
CA PHE A 44 4.65 -5.60 -2.89
C PHE A 44 3.60 -5.23 -1.84
N ALA A 45 3.54 -5.98 -0.75
CA ALA A 45 2.82 -5.58 0.45
C ALA A 45 3.75 -4.78 1.37
N PHE A 46 3.25 -3.70 1.97
CA PHE A 46 3.95 -2.94 3.00
C PHE A 46 3.20 -3.05 4.31
N GLU A 47 3.92 -3.44 5.37
CA GLU A 47 3.42 -3.55 6.75
C GLU A 47 4.28 -2.66 7.65
N GLY A 48 3.83 -1.42 7.82
CA GLY A 48 4.46 -0.45 8.71
C GLY A 48 3.71 -0.31 10.03
N TYR A 49 4.36 0.33 11.01
CA TYR A 49 3.75 0.58 12.32
C TYR A 49 2.41 1.33 12.24
N ASN A 50 2.31 2.26 11.27
CA ASN A 50 1.13 3.11 11.09
C ASN A 50 0.07 2.50 10.17
N GLY A 51 0.23 1.26 9.71
CA GLY A 51 -0.73 0.55 8.85
C GLY A 51 -0.08 -0.24 7.72
N TYR A 52 -0.94 -0.90 6.94
CA TYR A 52 -0.54 -1.75 5.84
C TYR A 52 -1.23 -1.33 4.53
N PHE A 53 -0.60 -1.64 3.41
CA PHE A 53 -1.17 -1.49 2.07
C PHE A 53 -0.45 -2.40 1.06
N THR A 54 -1.02 -2.54 -0.13
CA THR A 54 -0.36 -3.18 -1.28
C THR A 54 0.08 -2.10 -2.26
N ALA A 55 1.38 -1.97 -2.49
CA ALA A 55 1.92 -1.13 -3.55
C ALA A 55 1.83 -1.87 -4.89
N ARG A 56 1.41 -1.19 -5.94
CA ARG A 56 1.34 -1.73 -7.30
C ARG A 56 1.99 -0.76 -8.27
N LYS A 57 2.80 -1.32 -9.16
CA LYS A 57 3.40 -0.61 -10.28
C LYS A 57 2.37 -0.56 -11.41
N GLU A 58 2.18 0.63 -11.95
CA GLU A 58 1.28 0.93 -13.06
C GLU A 58 2.05 1.68 -14.14
N SER A 59 1.75 1.39 -15.40
CA SER A 59 2.43 1.98 -16.55
C SER A 59 1.46 2.89 -17.31
N LYS A 60 1.93 4.07 -17.73
CA LYS A 60 1.20 4.93 -18.66
C LYS A 60 1.53 4.59 -20.11
N ALA A 61 0.68 5.03 -21.04
CA ALA A 61 0.81 4.84 -22.49
C ALA A 61 2.13 5.37 -23.12
N ARG A 62 3.00 6.05 -22.36
CA ARG A 62 4.31 6.55 -22.81
C ARG A 62 5.51 5.90 -22.09
N GLY A 63 5.30 4.73 -21.47
CA GLY A 63 6.38 3.96 -20.83
C GLY A 63 6.79 4.44 -19.43
N THR A 64 6.20 5.53 -18.91
CA THR A 64 6.46 5.96 -17.54
C THR A 64 5.76 5.05 -16.55
N GLU A 65 6.54 4.44 -15.66
CA GLU A 65 6.05 3.61 -14.56
C GLU A 65 5.92 4.42 -13.28
N TYR A 66 4.86 4.16 -12.52
CA TYR A 66 4.61 4.78 -11.24
C TYR A 66 3.90 3.82 -10.29
N TRP A 67 3.95 4.15 -9.01
CA TRP A 67 3.43 3.31 -7.96
C TRP A 67 2.19 3.93 -7.32
N TYR A 68 1.22 3.07 -7.03
CA TYR A 68 0.05 3.38 -6.21
C TYR A 68 -0.02 2.44 -5.02
N ALA A 69 -0.35 2.99 -3.86
CA ALA A 69 -0.70 2.23 -2.66
C ALA A 69 -2.19 1.94 -2.67
N TYR A 70 -2.57 0.69 -2.42
CA TYR A 70 -3.95 0.21 -2.35
C TYR A 70 -4.25 -0.37 -0.98
N ARG A 71 -5.39 -0.01 -0.39
CA ARG A 71 -5.88 -0.63 0.84
C ARG A 71 -7.38 -0.85 0.79
N TRP A 72 -7.83 -2.01 1.24
CA TRP A 72 -9.24 -2.28 1.47
C TRP A 72 -9.60 -1.99 2.92
N LEU A 73 -10.60 -1.12 3.14
CA LEU A 73 -11.07 -0.71 4.46
C LEU A 73 -12.59 -0.50 4.40
N ASN A 74 -13.34 -1.16 5.30
CA ASN A 74 -14.80 -1.03 5.44
C ASN A 74 -15.56 -1.15 4.10
N GLY A 75 -15.27 -2.19 3.33
CA GLY A 75 -15.93 -2.42 2.03
C GLY A 75 -15.44 -1.53 0.89
N LYS A 76 -14.57 -0.55 1.13
CA LYS A 76 -14.09 0.41 0.11
C LYS A 76 -12.59 0.24 -0.14
N THR A 77 -12.19 0.31 -1.41
CA THR A 77 -10.77 0.37 -1.80
C THR A 77 -10.32 1.83 -1.83
N LYS A 78 -9.31 2.16 -1.03
CA LYS A 78 -8.63 3.46 -1.06
C LYS A 78 -7.31 3.29 -1.78
N LYS A 79 -6.96 4.27 -2.64
CA LYS A 79 -5.66 4.32 -3.29
C LYS A 79 -5.00 5.68 -3.12
N LEU A 80 -3.68 5.70 -2.95
CA LEU A 80 -2.86 6.91 -2.89
C LEU A 80 -1.66 6.77 -3.82
N TYR A 81 -1.30 7.87 -4.47
CA TYR A 81 -0.13 7.93 -5.34
C TYR A 81 1.16 7.88 -4.50
N LEU A 82 2.08 6.98 -4.86
CA LEU A 82 3.38 6.84 -4.21
C LEU A 82 4.48 7.60 -4.97
N GLY A 83 4.42 7.65 -6.30
CA GLY A 83 5.44 8.29 -7.13
C GLY A 83 6.16 7.31 -8.07
N ALA A 84 7.28 7.75 -8.64
CA ALA A 84 8.24 6.87 -9.29
C ALA A 84 9.00 6.03 -8.24
N SER A 85 9.70 4.97 -8.65
CA SER A 85 10.43 4.09 -7.72
C SER A 85 11.44 4.82 -6.84
N SER A 86 12.09 5.86 -7.36
CA SER A 86 13.00 6.73 -6.58
C SER A 86 12.31 7.49 -5.43
N SER A 87 10.99 7.66 -5.49
CA SER A 87 10.20 8.31 -4.45
C SER A 87 9.74 7.35 -3.35
N LEU A 88 9.90 6.03 -3.54
CA LEU A 88 9.44 5.00 -2.59
C LEU A 88 10.43 4.85 -1.45
N THR A 89 10.62 5.92 -0.70
CA THR A 89 11.46 5.91 0.49
C THR A 89 10.70 5.38 1.71
N LYS A 90 11.43 4.97 2.75
CA LYS A 90 10.82 4.56 4.02
C LYS A 90 9.86 5.61 4.58
N ASP A 91 10.25 6.88 4.52
CA ASP A 91 9.41 7.99 4.98
C ASP A 91 8.11 8.08 4.17
N LYS A 92 8.23 8.03 2.83
CA LYS A 92 7.07 8.08 1.93
C LYS A 92 6.09 6.93 2.16
N LEU A 93 6.60 5.71 2.32
CA LEU A 93 5.77 4.53 2.58
C LEU A 93 5.03 4.65 3.92
N ASN A 94 5.71 5.11 4.98
CA ASN A 94 5.08 5.33 6.28
C ASN A 94 4.06 6.47 6.27
N GLU A 95 4.35 7.56 5.57
CA GLU A 95 3.43 8.67 5.37
C GLU A 95 2.12 8.18 4.72
N VAL A 96 2.23 7.43 3.62
CA VAL A 96 1.09 6.90 2.88
C VAL A 96 0.33 5.85 3.68
N ALA A 97 1.02 4.96 4.40
CA ALA A 97 0.38 4.01 5.32
C ALA A 97 -0.49 4.72 6.36
N ARG A 98 0.05 5.78 6.98
CA ARG A 98 -0.68 6.60 7.96
C ARG A 98 -1.89 7.29 7.34
N LYS A 99 -1.75 7.88 6.14
CA LYS A 99 -2.86 8.51 5.41
C LYS A 99 -3.97 7.50 5.07
N LEU A 100 -3.61 6.28 4.66
CA LEU A 100 -4.57 5.21 4.39
C LEU A 100 -5.26 4.68 5.66
N SER A 101 -4.57 4.66 6.80
CA SER A 101 -5.14 4.26 8.11
C SER A 101 -6.09 5.28 8.70
N ARG A 102 -5.79 6.57 8.57
CA ARG A 102 -6.59 7.68 9.16
C ARG A 102 -7.96 7.86 8.54
N SER A 103 -8.29 7.10 7.50
CA SER A 103 -9.58 7.19 6.83
C SER A 103 -10.64 6.29 7.48
N VAL A 104 -10.52 6.05 8.79
CA VAL A 104 -11.64 5.85 9.71
C VAL A 104 -12.28 7.22 9.89
N ARG A 105 -13.40 7.47 9.20
CA ARG A 105 -14.39 8.35 9.81
C ARG A 105 -14.95 7.56 10.99
N PRO A 106 -15.02 8.11 12.22
CA PRO A 106 -16.02 7.63 13.16
C PRO A 106 -17.37 7.94 12.49
N ASP A 107 -17.97 6.96 11.84
CA ASP A 107 -19.38 7.05 11.50
C ASP A 107 -20.15 6.83 12.80
N ALA A 108 -20.23 7.91 13.56
CA ALA A 108 -21.04 8.09 14.76
C ALA A 108 -21.45 9.57 14.82
N GLN A 109 -22.26 9.96 13.83
CA GLN A 109 -23.16 11.12 13.84
C GLN A 109 -24.37 10.62 13.02
N GLY A 110 -25.38 9.99 13.62
CA GLY A 110 -26.29 10.71 14.51
C GLY A 110 -27.25 11.59 13.71
N LEU A 111 -27.95 11.04 12.71
CA LEU A 111 -29.19 11.63 12.21
C LEU A 111 -30.32 10.64 12.46
N THR A 112 -30.94 10.86 13.62
CA THR A 112 -32.32 10.53 13.92
C THR A 112 -33.21 10.76 12.68
N ALA A 113 -33.78 9.67 12.16
CA ALA A 113 -35.03 9.73 11.44
C ALA A 113 -36.03 8.96 12.30
N VAL A 114 -36.90 9.74 12.95
CA VAL A 114 -38.02 9.26 13.75
C VAL A 114 -38.77 8.18 12.98
N ARG A 115 -38.91 6.99 13.57
CA ARG A 115 -40.00 6.10 13.17
C ARG A 115 -41.23 6.61 13.90
N VAL A 116 -42.11 7.30 13.18
CA VAL A 116 -43.49 7.46 13.63
C VAL A 116 -44.17 6.10 13.48
N SER A 117 -44.57 5.52 14.60
CA SER A 117 -45.49 4.39 14.66
C SER A 117 -46.83 4.92 15.17
N GLY A 118 -47.88 4.65 14.40
CA GLY A 118 -49.29 4.46 14.76
C GLY A 118 -49.95 5.31 15.84
N ASP A 119 -50.98 6.05 15.44
CA ASP A 119 -52.39 5.73 15.75
C ASP A 119 -53.26 6.12 14.54
#